data_AF-A0AAW9QRY0-F1
#
_entry.id   AF-A0AAW9QRY0-F1
#
_cell.length_a   1.000
_cell.length_b   1.000
_cell.length_c   1.000
_cell.angle_alpha   90.00
_cell.angle_beta   90.00
_cell.angle_gamma   90.00
#
_symmetry.space_group_name_H-M   'P 1'
#
loop_
_entity.id
_entity.type
_entity.pdbx_description
1 polymer ?
#
loop_
_entity_poly.entity_id
_entity_poly.type
_entity_poly.pdbx_seq_one_letter_code
_entity_poly.pdbx_strand_id
1 'polypeptide(L)'
;MIRGNSNKTSLYDEAKASFRSLIQQTGIVFVGFAVILLLTRGAPSGFIITLTVGLGIVFVAWSEQKKFNLTRKVANRTEYVVYRSEYVVYIDTACEYRWKLVASDGKTIAESGESYKNRQDCLYDISLVKGSSNTPIVYNLDAKFMGSNSV
;
A
#
# COMPACT_ATOMS: atom_id res chain seq x y z
N MET A 1 18.98 -12.28 -15.18
CA MET A 1 18.98 -10.82 -14.99
C MET A 1 19.21 -10.53 -13.50
N ILE A 2 20.36 -9.95 -13.15
CA ILE A 2 20.74 -9.62 -11.77
C ILE A 2 20.02 -8.32 -11.37
N ARG A 3 19.13 -8.35 -10.36
CA ARG A 3 18.47 -7.15 -9.82
C ARG A 3 19.36 -6.53 -8.74
N GLY A 4 20.14 -5.53 -9.12
CA GLY A 4 21.03 -4.79 -8.23
C GLY A 4 20.38 -3.54 -7.59
N ASN A 5 20.46 -3.47 -6.27
CA ASN A 5 20.82 -2.27 -5.48
C ASN A 5 20.05 -0.95 -5.70
N SER A 6 18.76 -0.89 -5.35
CA SER A 6 17.98 0.36 -5.20
C SER A 6 17.79 0.82 -3.74
N ASN A 7 18.30 0.07 -2.76
CA ASN A 7 17.96 0.30 -1.35
C ASN A 7 18.92 1.28 -0.64
N LYS A 8 20.12 1.55 -1.18
CA LYS A 8 21.07 2.45 -0.52
C LYS A 8 20.70 3.92 -0.67
N THR A 9 20.22 4.35 -1.85
CA THR A 9 19.82 5.74 -2.09
C THR A 9 18.63 6.16 -1.22
N SER A 10 17.63 5.27 -1.07
CA SER A 10 16.46 5.48 -0.20
C SER A 10 16.83 5.83 1.25
N LEU A 11 17.82 5.13 1.83
CA LEU A 11 18.14 5.27 3.25
C LEU A 11 18.88 6.59 3.54
N TYR A 12 19.75 7.03 2.63
CA TYR A 12 20.42 8.33 2.74
C TYR A 12 19.45 9.49 2.46
N ASP A 13 18.54 9.34 1.50
CA ASP A 13 17.52 10.36 1.20
C ASP A 13 16.51 10.50 2.34
N GLU A 14 16.14 9.39 2.98
CA GLU A 14 15.29 9.35 4.17
C GLU A 14 16.00 9.93 5.40
N ALA A 15 17.28 9.58 5.62
CA ALA A 15 18.10 10.16 6.67
C ALA A 15 18.28 11.68 6.49
N LYS A 16 18.47 12.16 5.26
CA LYS A 16 18.59 13.59 4.94
C LYS A 16 17.29 14.34 5.17
N ALA A 17 16.14 13.74 4.83
CA ALA A 17 14.82 14.32 5.11
C ALA A 17 14.55 14.41 6.63
N SER A 18 14.93 13.37 7.38
CA SER A 18 14.84 13.35 8.85
C SER A 18 15.76 14.40 9.49
N PHE A 19 17.01 14.48 9.05
CA PHE A 19 17.99 15.44 9.55
C PHE A 19 17.61 16.90 9.24
N ARG A 20 17.04 17.16 8.05
CA ARG A 20 16.52 18.49 7.69
C ARG A 20 15.34 18.90 8.57
N SER A 21 14.45 17.97 8.92
CA SER A 21 13.38 18.18 9.89
C SER A 21 13.92 18.52 11.28
N LEU A 22 15.01 17.85 11.69
CA LEU A 22 15.63 18.04 13.00
C LEU A 22 16.32 19.40 13.10
N ILE A 23 17.10 19.78 12.09
CA ILE A 23 17.80 21.08 12.03
C ILE A 23 16.80 22.24 11.97
N GLN A 24 15.70 22.10 11.23
CA GLN A 24 14.69 23.15 11.16
C GLN A 24 13.98 23.36 12.51
N GLN A 25 13.82 22.30 13.30
CA GLN A 25 13.19 22.38 14.62
C GLN A 25 14.12 22.96 15.69
N THR A 26 15.43 22.66 15.66
CA THR A 26 16.39 23.20 16.63
C THR A 26 16.88 24.61 16.28
N GLY A 27 16.94 24.96 14.99
CA GLY A 27 17.38 26.27 14.52
C GLY A 27 16.47 27.42 14.95
N ILE A 28 15.14 27.21 14.97
CA ILE A 28 14.19 28.28 15.32
C ILE A 28 14.20 28.62 16.83
N VAL A 29 14.44 27.61 17.68
CA VAL A 29 14.56 27.77 19.13
C VAL A 29 15.83 28.54 19.47
N PHE A 30 16.93 28.25 18.77
CA PHE A 30 18.20 28.94 18.98
C PHE A 30 18.15 30.42 18.55
N VAL A 31 17.50 30.71 17.41
CA VAL A 31 17.31 32.09 16.94
C VAL A 31 16.37 32.85 17.87
N GLY A 32 15.27 32.24 18.31
CA GLY A 32 14.36 32.83 19.29
C GLY A 32 15.08 33.19 20.60
N PHE A 33 15.88 32.26 21.13
CA PHE A 33 16.69 32.49 22.33
C PHE A 33 17.71 33.62 22.15
N ALA A 34 18.43 33.65 21.02
CA ALA A 34 19.41 34.69 20.74
C ALA A 34 18.77 36.10 20.61
N VAL A 35 17.61 36.19 19.96
CA VAL A 35 16.86 37.45 19.85
C VAL A 35 16.36 37.91 21.22
N ILE A 36 15.91 36.98 22.08
CA ILE A 36 15.48 37.29 23.45
C ILE A 36 16.64 37.81 24.29
N LEU A 37 17.83 37.20 24.19
CA LEU A 37 19.04 37.68 24.89
C LEU A 37 19.46 39.07 24.42
N LEU A 38 19.34 39.35 23.12
CA LEU A 38 19.65 40.66 22.56
C LEU A 38 18.67 41.75 23.01
N LEU A 39 17.37 41.47 23.04
CA LEU A 39 16.34 42.44 23.42
C LEU A 39 16.28 42.72 24.93
N THR A 40 16.61 41.73 25.76
CA THR A 40 16.57 41.86 27.23
C THR A 40 17.88 42.32 27.85
N ARG A 41 18.90 42.63 27.04
CA ARG A 41 20.24 43.06 27.51
C ARG A 41 20.86 42.13 28.56
N GLY A 42 20.43 40.85 28.61
CA GLY A 42 20.93 39.84 29.55
C GLY A 42 20.12 39.61 30.83
N ALA A 43 18.95 40.23 31.04
CA ALA A 43 18.11 40.00 32.22
C ALA A 43 16.66 39.61 31.83
N PRO A 44 16.41 38.35 31.44
CA PRO A 44 15.07 37.91 31.07
C PRO A 44 14.16 37.80 32.32
N SER A 45 13.01 38.44 32.30
CA SER A 45 11.98 38.27 33.33
C SER A 45 11.31 36.89 33.17
N GLY A 46 11.01 36.21 34.29
CA GLY A 46 10.46 34.85 34.28
C GLY A 46 9.18 34.67 33.45
N PHE A 47 8.40 35.74 33.25
CA PHE A 47 7.22 35.75 32.39
C PHE A 47 7.52 35.61 30.88
N ILE A 48 8.64 36.12 30.40
CA ILE A 48 9.03 36.01 28.98
C ILE A 48 9.47 34.58 28.66
N ILE A 49 10.12 33.92 29.62
CA ILE A 49 10.59 32.54 29.50
C ILE A 49 9.38 31.59 29.45
N THR A 50 8.37 31.81 30.30
CA THR A 50 7.17 30.96 30.29
C THR A 50 6.34 31.16 29.03
N LEU A 51 6.22 32.38 28.52
CA LEU A 51 5.52 32.67 27.27
C LEU A 51 6.19 32.02 26.05
N THR A 52 7.52 31.99 26.01
CA THR A 52 8.29 31.44 24.88
C THR A 52 8.35 29.92 24.88
N VAL A 53 8.47 29.30 26.07
CA VAL A 53 8.34 27.84 26.22
C VAL A 53 6.91 27.39 25.88
N GLY A 54 5.88 28.13 26.32
CA GLY A 54 4.48 27.84 25.97
C GLY A 54 4.22 27.91 24.47
N LEU A 55 4.69 28.96 23.79
CA LEU A 55 4.62 29.09 22.33
C LEU A 55 5.39 27.98 21.61
N GLY A 56 6.54 27.57 22.15
CA GLY A 56 7.32 26.44 21.63
C GLY A 56 6.58 25.12 21.70
N ILE A 57 5.92 24.82 22.83
CA ILE A 57 5.13 23.59 23.01
C ILE A 57 3.94 23.56 22.04
N VAL A 58 3.24 24.69 21.88
CA VAL A 58 2.12 24.81 20.93
C VAL A 58 2.61 24.65 19.48
N PHE A 59 3.75 25.24 19.13
CA PHE A 59 4.35 25.11 17.80
C PHE A 59 4.87 23.70 17.52
N VAL A 60 5.49 23.03 18.50
CA VAL A 60 5.94 21.64 18.37
C VAL A 60 4.74 20.71 18.18
N ALA A 61 3.70 20.84 19.02
CA ALA A 61 2.46 20.08 18.89
C ALA A 61 1.73 20.35 17.56
N TRP A 62 1.82 21.57 17.02
CA TRP A 62 1.29 21.91 15.70
C TRP A 62 2.17 21.42 14.55
N SER A 63 3.50 21.38 14.73
CA SER A 63 4.46 20.97 13.70
C SER A 63 4.38 19.48 13.36
N GLU A 64 3.91 18.65 14.30
CA GLU A 64 3.75 17.21 14.10
C GLU A 64 2.51 16.84 13.28
N GLN A 65 1.51 17.73 13.19
CA GLN A 65 0.29 17.46 12.41
C GLN A 65 0.54 17.45 10.90
N LYS A 66 1.64 18.03 10.41
CA LYS A 66 1.96 18.03 8.97
C LYS A 66 2.43 16.67 8.45
N LYS A 67 2.88 15.75 9.31
CA LYS A 67 3.35 14.42 8.87
C LYS A 67 2.21 13.40 8.73
N PHE A 68 1.07 13.63 9.34
CA PHE A 68 -0.05 12.67 9.29
C PHE A 68 -0.73 12.62 7.91
N ASN A 69 -0.74 13.72 7.16
CA ASN A 69 -1.41 13.80 5.86
C ASN A 69 -0.51 13.37 4.68
N LEU A 70 0.82 13.51 4.81
CA LEU A 70 1.76 13.04 3.79
C LEU A 70 2.02 11.53 3.91
N THR A 71 2.19 11.02 5.12
CA THR A 71 2.40 9.58 5.35
C THR A 71 1.14 8.76 5.04
N ARG A 72 -0.06 9.30 5.27
CA ARG A 72 -1.32 8.68 4.81
C ARG A 72 -1.45 8.61 3.29
N LYS A 73 -0.99 9.62 2.54
CA LYS A 73 -1.12 9.62 1.06
C LYS A 73 -0.10 8.72 0.37
N VAL A 74 1.07 8.52 0.99
CA VAL A 74 2.10 7.60 0.46
C VAL A 74 1.77 6.17 0.86
N ALA A 75 1.44 5.89 2.13
CA ALA A 75 1.00 4.55 2.54
C ALA A 75 -0.22 4.08 1.74
N ASN A 76 -1.22 4.93 1.52
CA ASN A 76 -2.40 4.58 0.73
C ASN A 76 -2.17 4.58 -0.80
N ARG A 77 -0.96 4.89 -1.28
CA ARG A 77 -0.55 4.74 -2.69
C ARG A 77 0.39 3.54 -2.91
N THR A 78 1.11 3.10 -1.89
CA THR A 78 2.11 2.02 -2.00
C THR A 78 1.82 0.77 -1.16
N GLU A 79 0.83 0.81 -0.28
CA GLU A 79 0.34 -0.35 0.49
C GLU A 79 -0.98 -0.85 -0.11
N TYR A 80 -0.94 -1.37 -1.35
CA TYR A 80 -1.73 -2.52 -1.85
C TYR A 80 -1.47 -2.71 -3.36
N VAL A 81 -0.28 -3.18 -3.74
CA VAL A 81 -0.26 -4.03 -4.95
C VAL A 81 -0.95 -5.29 -4.49
N VAL A 82 -2.23 -5.41 -4.82
CA VAL A 82 -3.08 -6.51 -4.40
C VAL A 82 -2.43 -7.78 -4.95
N TYR A 83 -1.67 -8.52 -4.14
CA TYR A 83 -1.27 -9.90 -4.46
C TYR A 83 -2.47 -10.83 -4.30
N ARG A 84 -3.63 -10.45 -4.82
CA ARG A 84 -4.86 -11.25 -4.74
C ARG A 84 -5.39 -11.38 -6.14
N SER A 85 -5.79 -12.60 -6.44
CA SER A 85 -6.54 -12.88 -7.65
C SER A 85 -7.94 -12.28 -7.52
N GLU A 86 -8.46 -11.79 -8.64
CA GLU A 86 -9.74 -11.12 -8.73
C GLU A 86 -10.66 -11.85 -9.71
N TYR A 87 -11.92 -12.02 -9.32
CA TYR A 87 -12.96 -12.50 -10.21
C TYR A 87 -13.51 -11.33 -11.02
N VAL A 88 -13.34 -11.39 -12.33
CA VAL A 88 -13.83 -10.41 -13.29
C VAL A 88 -15.05 -11.00 -13.99
N VAL A 89 -16.22 -10.37 -13.78
CA VAL A 89 -17.45 -10.70 -14.51
C VAL A 89 -17.58 -9.76 -15.69
N TYR A 90 -17.82 -10.31 -16.88
CA TYR A 90 -17.97 -9.56 -18.12
C TYR A 90 -19.12 -10.15 -18.96
N ILE A 91 -19.59 -9.38 -19.94
CA ILE A 91 -20.60 -9.82 -20.89
C ILE A 91 -19.87 -10.11 -22.21
N ASP A 92 -20.15 -11.27 -22.80
CA ASP A 92 -19.57 -11.66 -24.08
C ASP A 92 -20.36 -11.09 -25.28
N THR A 93 -19.93 -11.44 -26.50
CA THR A 93 -20.59 -10.99 -27.73
C THR A 93 -22.01 -11.56 -27.92
N ALA A 94 -22.37 -12.62 -27.18
CA ALA A 94 -23.70 -13.22 -27.19
C ALA A 94 -24.65 -12.58 -26.17
N CYS A 95 -24.22 -11.49 -25.50
CA CYS A 95 -24.94 -10.85 -24.41
C CYS A 95 -25.13 -11.75 -23.18
N GLU A 96 -24.23 -12.71 -22.96
CA GLU A 96 -24.27 -13.61 -21.82
C GLU A 96 -23.14 -13.27 -20.82
N TYR A 97 -23.42 -13.48 -19.54
CA TYR A 97 -22.48 -13.24 -18.45
C TYR A 97 -21.48 -14.39 -18.37
N ARG A 98 -20.20 -14.03 -18.30
CA ARG A 98 -19.08 -14.95 -18.06
C ARG A 98 -18.18 -14.36 -16.99
N TRP A 99 -17.42 -15.23 -16.33
CA TRP A 99 -16.43 -14.80 -15.35
C TRP A 99 -15.06 -15.38 -15.69
N LYS A 100 -14.02 -14.66 -15.27
CA LYS A 100 -12.63 -15.11 -15.29
C LYS A 100 -11.92 -14.74 -14.00
N LEU A 101 -11.00 -15.58 -13.56
CA LEU A 101 -10.14 -15.32 -12.41
C LEU A 101 -8.78 -14.85 -12.92
N VAL A 102 -8.43 -13.62 -12.58
CA VAL A 102 -7.17 -12.99 -12.99
C VAL A 102 -6.23 -12.99 -11.79
N ALA A 103 -5.01 -13.48 -11.96
CA ALA A 103 -3.97 -13.44 -10.95
C ALA A 103 -3.40 -12.02 -10.79
N SER A 104 -2.61 -11.79 -9.73
CA SER A 104 -1.99 -10.49 -9.47
C SER A 104 -0.96 -10.07 -10.51
N ASP A 105 -0.46 -11.01 -11.33
CA ASP A 105 0.39 -10.74 -12.49
C ASP A 105 -0.40 -10.38 -13.77
N GLY A 106 -1.73 -10.31 -13.67
CA GLY A 106 -2.64 -9.99 -14.78
C GLY A 106 -2.98 -11.18 -15.68
N LYS A 107 -2.49 -12.39 -15.39
CA LYS A 107 -2.81 -13.57 -16.19
C LYS A 107 -4.12 -14.20 -15.75
N THR A 108 -4.91 -14.65 -16.72
CA THR A 108 -6.08 -15.47 -16.43
C THR A 108 -5.64 -16.87 -15.98
N ILE A 109 -6.12 -17.31 -14.82
CA ILE A 109 -5.81 -18.62 -14.24
C ILE A 109 -7.01 -19.57 -14.22
N ALA A 110 -8.23 -19.03 -14.32
CA ALA A 110 -9.45 -19.80 -14.52
C ALA A 110 -10.46 -18.99 -15.32
N GLU A 111 -11.28 -19.67 -16.10
CA GLU A 111 -12.38 -19.09 -16.87
C GLU A 111 -13.63 -19.94 -16.66
N SER A 112 -14.79 -19.31 -16.77
CA SER A 112 -16.05 -20.04 -16.76
C SER A 112 -16.17 -20.92 -18.01
N GLY A 113 -16.40 -22.21 -17.80
CA GLY A 113 -16.66 -23.17 -18.88
C GLY A 113 -18.01 -22.96 -19.57
N GLU A 114 -18.93 -22.25 -18.93
CA GLU A 114 -20.28 -21.97 -19.42
C GLU A 114 -20.56 -20.46 -19.50
N SER A 115 -21.67 -20.10 -20.11
CA SER A 115 -22.19 -18.74 -20.18
C SER A 115 -23.57 -18.67 -19.53
N TYR A 116 -23.87 -17.53 -18.90
CA TYR A 116 -25.09 -17.36 -18.12
C TYR A 116 -25.96 -16.24 -18.67
N LYS A 117 -27.27 -16.47 -18.80
CA LYS A 117 -28.20 -15.41 -19.21
C LYS A 117 -28.47 -14.39 -18.11
N ASN A 118 -28.31 -14.81 -16.85
CA ASN A 118 -28.57 -13.97 -15.68
C ASN A 118 -27.28 -13.74 -14.88
N ARG A 119 -27.12 -12.51 -14.38
CA ARG A 119 -25.97 -12.12 -13.56
C ARG A 119 -25.90 -12.91 -12.26
N GLN A 120 -27.05 -13.22 -11.66
CA GLN A 120 -27.10 -13.91 -10.39
C GLN A 120 -26.57 -15.34 -10.48
N ASP A 121 -26.85 -16.04 -11.59
CA ASP A 121 -26.37 -17.41 -11.83
C ASP A 121 -24.85 -17.42 -12.00
N CYS A 122 -24.32 -16.42 -12.72
CA CYS A 122 -22.87 -16.22 -12.86
C CYS A 122 -22.20 -15.99 -11.50
N LEU A 123 -22.79 -15.17 -10.62
CA LEU A 123 -22.27 -14.94 -9.28
C LEU A 123 -22.38 -16.18 -8.38
N TYR A 124 -23.45 -16.96 -8.55
CA TYR A 124 -23.65 -18.21 -7.83
C TYR A 124 -22.56 -19.22 -8.20
N ASP A 125 -22.22 -19.36 -9.48
CA ASP A 125 -21.12 -20.23 -9.92
C ASP A 125 -19.77 -19.82 -9.32
N ILE A 126 -19.46 -18.52 -9.28
CA ILE A 126 -18.27 -18.01 -8.58
C ILE A 126 -18.27 -18.40 -7.09
N SER A 127 -19.45 -18.41 -6.45
CA SER A 127 -19.58 -18.80 -5.04
C SER A 127 -19.29 -20.29 -4.83
N LEU A 128 -19.68 -21.15 -5.78
CA LEU A 128 -19.36 -22.58 -5.76
C LEU A 128 -17.86 -22.81 -5.90
N VAL A 129 -17.20 -22.13 -6.85
CA VAL A 129 -15.74 -22.22 -7.04
C VAL A 129 -14.97 -21.72 -5.81
N LYS A 130 -15.46 -20.66 -5.15
CA LYS A 130 -14.89 -20.21 -3.88
C LYS A 130 -15.06 -21.25 -2.77
N GLY A 131 -16.19 -21.97 -2.74
CA GLY A 131 -16.46 -23.04 -1.78
C GLY A 131 -15.69 -24.33 -2.05
N SER A 132 -15.28 -24.58 -3.29
CA SER A 132 -14.57 -25.80 -3.69
C SER A 132 -13.07 -25.79 -3.40
N SER A 133 -12.56 -24.82 -2.62
CA SER A 133 -11.12 -24.69 -2.32
C SER A 133 -10.54 -25.90 -1.58
N ASN A 134 -11.38 -26.73 -0.95
CA ASN A 134 -10.98 -27.89 -0.18
C ASN A 134 -11.34 -29.23 -0.85
N THR A 135 -11.72 -29.21 -2.14
CA THR A 135 -12.05 -30.43 -2.89
C THR A 135 -10.78 -31.23 -3.19
N PRO A 136 -10.75 -32.56 -2.95
CA PRO A 136 -9.57 -33.38 -3.21
C PRO A 136 -9.26 -33.47 -4.70
N ILE A 137 -7.97 -33.46 -5.04
CA ILE A 137 -7.48 -33.65 -6.40
C ILE A 137 -7.42 -35.16 -6.69
N VAL A 138 -8.13 -35.59 -7.74
CA VAL A 138 -8.09 -36.97 -8.23
C VAL A 138 -7.39 -37.01 -9.58
N TYR A 139 -6.34 -37.83 -9.68
CA TYR A 139 -5.61 -38.04 -10.93
C TYR A 139 -6.23 -39.20 -11.71
N ASN A 140 -6.73 -38.93 -12.92
CA ASN A 140 -7.08 -39.98 -13.87
C ASN A 140 -5.84 -40.28 -14.74
N LEU A 141 -5.31 -41.51 -14.64
CA LEU A 141 -4.12 -41.96 -15.36
C LEU A 141 -4.45 -42.80 -16.63
N ASP A 142 -5.72 -42.88 -17.01
CA ASP A 142 -6.21 -43.80 -18.06
C ASP A 142 -5.81 -43.36 -19.47
N ALA A 143 -5.44 -42.09 -19.66
CA ALA A 143 -5.05 -41.55 -20.97
C ALA A 143 -3.71 -42.09 -21.51
N LYS A 144 -2.86 -42.73 -20.67
CA LYS A 144 -1.53 -43.20 -21.11
C LYS A 144 -1.53 -44.60 -21.75
N PHE A 145 -2.64 -45.36 -21.66
CA PHE A 145 -2.67 -46.77 -22.10
C PHE A 145 -3.40 -47.04 -23.43
N MET A 146 -3.93 -46.01 -24.11
CA MET A 146 -4.65 -46.18 -25.39
C MET A 146 -3.78 -46.08 -26.66
N GLY A 147 -2.44 -46.05 -26.53
CA GLY A 147 -1.54 -45.72 -27.65
C GLY A 147 -0.45 -46.74 -28.02
N SER A 148 -0.42 -47.96 -27.46
CA SER A 148 0.63 -48.93 -27.82
C SER A 148 0.14 -50.37 -27.97
N ASN A 149 -0.91 -50.58 -28.75
CA ASN A 149 -1.23 -51.91 -29.29
C ASN A 149 -1.74 -51.78 -30.72
N SER A 150 -0.81 -51.52 -31.64
CA SER A 150 -0.98 -51.81 -33.06
C SER A 150 0.24 -52.60 -33.52
N VAL A 151 0.02 -53.92 -33.58
CA VAL A 151 0.66 -55.00 -34.35
C VAL A 151 2.12 -54.79 -34.80
#